data_AF-A0A7K2YUN6-F1
#
_entry.id   AF-A0A7K2YUN6-F1
#
_cell.length_a   1.000
_cell.length_b   1.000
_cell.length_c   1.000
_cell.angle_alpha   90.00
_cell.angle_beta   90.00
_cell.angle_gamma   90.00
#
_symmetry.space_group_name_H-M   'P 1'
#
loop_
_entity.id
_entity.type
_entity.pdbx_description
1 polymer ?
#
loop_
_entity_poly.entity_id
_entity_poly.type
_entity_poly.pdbx_seq_one_letter_code
_entity_poly.pdbx_strand_id
1 'polypeptide(L)'
;MAFAITCPLCRHRIADLSERCPSCGGDLAALAGLVDLADRHFNDAVRAARVGRWNTSAEHLAVTLALNPADAEARQLLTKVRYHQDPKTLPNRLWHKARIRLPYGERLPAQLPREAELRRFLDNAARRLAARRSTGRVP
;
A
#
# COMPACT_ATOMS: atom_id res chain seq x y z
N MET A 1 -9.02 -8.31 2.98
CA MET A 1 -9.82 -7.84 4.14
C MET A 1 -10.21 -6.41 3.85
N ALA A 2 -11.51 -6.13 3.74
CA ALA A 2 -12.01 -4.77 3.52
C ALA A 2 -11.81 -3.96 4.80
N PHE A 3 -11.15 -2.81 4.69
CA PHE A 3 -11.10 -1.85 5.79
C PHE A 3 -12.51 -1.30 5.96
N ALA A 4 -13.13 -1.50 7.13
CA ALA A 4 -14.40 -0.87 7.44
C ALA A 4 -14.16 0.64 7.53
N ILE A 5 -14.55 1.38 6.50
CA ILE A 5 -14.43 2.83 6.47
C ILE A 5 -15.59 3.38 7.29
N THR A 6 -15.33 4.41 8.09
CA THR A 6 -16.40 5.06 8.86
C THR A 6 -16.85 6.28 8.08
N CYS A 7 -18.14 6.36 7.76
CA CYS A 7 -18.69 7.52 7.09
C CYS A 7 -18.46 8.77 7.97
N PRO A 8 -17.81 9.84 7.46
CA PRO A 8 -17.54 11.03 8.25
C PRO A 8 -18.81 11.81 8.61
N LEU A 9 -19.89 11.61 7.86
CA LEU A 9 -21.16 12.31 8.03
C LEU A 9 -22.06 11.64 9.08
N CYS A 10 -22.36 10.35 8.92
CA CYS A 10 -23.27 9.62 9.82
C CYS A 10 -22.59 8.64 10.78
N ARG A 11 -21.25 8.51 10.72
CA ARG A 11 -20.45 7.58 11.52
C ARG A 11 -20.79 6.10 11.34
N HIS A 12 -21.63 5.76 10.37
CA HIS A 12 -21.93 4.38 10.04
C HIS A 12 -20.69 3.71 9.42
N ARG A 13 -20.43 2.45 9.78
CA ARG A 13 -19.36 1.66 9.16
C ARG A 13 -19.84 1.16 7.81
N ILE A 14 -19.10 1.49 6.76
CA ILE A 14 -19.38 1.05 5.39
C ILE A 14 -18.39 -0.05 5.02
N ALA A 15 -18.90 -1.12 4.42
CA ALA A 15 -18.12 -2.29 4.02
C ALA A 15 -17.31 -2.03 2.75
N ASP A 16 -17.85 -1.20 1.85
CA ASP A 16 -17.23 -0.78 0.61
C ASP A 16 -17.40 0.73 0.44
N LEU A 17 -16.39 1.38 -0.15
CA LEU A 17 -16.41 2.83 -0.36
C LEU A 17 -17.03 3.16 -1.72
N SER A 18 -18.28 3.60 -1.69
CA SER A 18 -18.97 4.20 -2.83
C SER A 18 -18.94 5.73 -2.77
N GLU A 19 -19.24 6.39 -3.89
CA GLU A 19 -19.39 7.86 -3.96
C GLU A 19 -20.51 8.40 -3.05
N ARG A 20 -21.41 7.53 -2.59
CA ARG A 20 -22.46 7.88 -1.62
C ARG A 20 -22.47 6.92 -0.46
N CYS A 21 -22.77 7.41 0.73
CA CYS A 21 -22.96 6.57 1.90
C CYS A 21 -24.26 5.75 1.75
N PRO A 22 -24.24 4.41 1.86
CA PRO A 22 -25.45 3.58 1.78
C PRO A 22 -26.41 3.79 2.96
N SER A 23 -25.95 4.37 4.07
CA SER A 23 -26.77 4.60 5.26
C SER A 23 -27.42 5.98 5.28
N CYS A 24 -26.68 7.06 4.97
CA CYS A 24 -27.19 8.43 5.06
C CYS A 24 -27.34 9.15 3.72
N GLY A 25 -26.91 8.53 2.61
CA GLY A 25 -26.94 9.15 1.29
C GLY A 25 -25.93 10.28 1.07
N GLY A 26 -25.13 10.63 2.09
CA GLY A 26 -24.16 11.71 2.01
C GLY A 26 -23.07 11.46 0.96
N ASP A 27 -22.60 12.54 0.34
CA ASP A 27 -21.58 12.51 -0.71
C ASP A 27 -20.20 12.17 -0.13
N LEU A 28 -19.60 11.12 -0.69
CA LEU A 28 -18.29 10.58 -0.38
C LEU A 28 -17.37 10.57 -1.62
N ALA A 29 -17.75 11.19 -2.74
CA ALA A 29 -17.00 11.15 -3.99
C ALA A 29 -15.56 11.66 -3.82
N ALA A 30 -15.36 12.73 -3.04
CA ALA A 30 -14.02 13.24 -2.74
C ALA A 30 -13.18 12.22 -1.94
N LEU A 31 -13.79 11.51 -0.99
CA LEU A 31 -13.11 10.48 -0.21
C LEU A 31 -12.75 9.27 -1.08
N ALA A 32 -13.67 8.84 -1.94
CA ALA A 32 -13.42 7.79 -2.94
C ALA A 32 -12.26 8.18 -3.86
N GLY A 33 -12.26 9.42 -4.37
CA GLY A 33 -11.18 9.93 -5.22
C GLY A 33 -9.81 9.95 -4.53
N LEU A 34 -9.73 10.23 -3.23
CA LEU A 34 -8.48 10.16 -2.46
C LEU A 34 -7.97 8.73 -2.31
N VAL A 35 -8.87 7.77 -2.07
CA VAL A 35 -8.52 6.34 -1.99
C VAL A 35 -8.02 5.83 -3.34
N ASP A 36 -8.72 6.15 -4.43
CA ASP A 36 -8.29 5.80 -5.79
C ASP A 36 -6.93 6.41 -6.14
N LEU A 37 -6.69 7.66 -5.72
CA LEU A 37 -5.40 8.31 -5.91
C LEU A 37 -4.29 7.57 -5.15
N ALA A 38 -4.51 7.21 -3.89
CA ALA A 38 -3.55 6.44 -3.10
C ALA A 38 -3.20 5.10 -3.75
N ASP A 39 -4.22 4.39 -4.26
CA ASP A 39 -4.07 3.13 -4.98
C ASP A 39 -3.30 3.30 -6.29
N ARG A 40 -3.56 4.36 -7.06
CA ARG A 40 -2.79 4.67 -8.28
C ARG A 40 -1.31 4.88 -7.96
N HIS A 41 -1.00 5.71 -6.96
CA HIS A 41 0.39 5.94 -6.55
C HIS A 41 1.05 4.65 -6.04
N PHE A 42 0.34 3.81 -5.28
CA PHE A 42 0.89 2.54 -4.83
C PHE A 42 1.24 1.62 -6.02
N ASN A 43 0.36 1.56 -7.02
CA ASN A 43 0.59 0.80 -8.25
C ASN A 43 1.80 1.33 -9.04
N ASP A 44 1.93 2.64 -9.16
CA ASP A 44 3.10 3.27 -9.81
C ASP A 44 4.40 2.98 -9.05
N ALA A 45 4.36 3.00 -7.72
CA ALA A 45 5.50 2.63 -6.90
C ALA A 45 5.96 1.19 -7.16
N VAL A 46 5.03 0.25 -7.24
CA VAL A 46 5.33 -1.16 -7.57
C VAL A 46 5.93 -1.27 -8.96
N ARG A 47 5.37 -0.60 -9.97
CA ARG A 47 5.92 -0.58 -11.34
C ARG A 47 7.36 -0.02 -11.37
N ALA A 48 7.60 1.11 -10.71
CA ALA A 48 8.91 1.74 -10.64
C ALA A 48 9.94 0.83 -9.93
N ALA A 49 9.56 0.21 -8.81
CA ALA A 49 10.41 -0.72 -8.08
C ALA A 49 10.80 -1.94 -8.94
N ARG A 50 9.88 -2.49 -9.74
CA ARG A 50 10.16 -3.66 -10.60
C ARG A 50 11.24 -3.40 -11.66
N VAL A 51 11.38 -2.16 -12.12
CA VAL A 51 12.39 -1.76 -13.10
C VAL A 51 13.60 -1.06 -12.46
N GLY A 52 13.75 -1.16 -11.13
CA GLY A 52 14.89 -0.61 -10.40
C GLY A 52 14.90 0.91 -10.24
N ARG A 53 13.79 1.60 -10.53
CA ARG A 53 13.65 3.05 -10.33
C ARG A 53 13.30 3.36 -8.88
N TRP A 54 14.27 3.18 -7.99
CA TRP A 54 14.06 3.25 -6.53
C TRP A 54 13.63 4.63 -6.04
N ASN A 55 14.18 5.71 -6.61
CA ASN A 55 13.80 7.08 -6.25
C ASN A 55 12.33 7.38 -6.59
N THR A 56 11.95 7.10 -7.83
CA THR A 56 10.55 7.25 -8.29
C THR A 56 9.60 6.39 -7.46
N SER A 57 9.99 5.15 -7.13
CA SER A 57 9.17 4.30 -6.26
C SER A 57 8.96 4.91 -4.88
N ALA A 58 10.01 5.46 -4.27
CA ALA A 58 9.92 6.12 -2.96
C ALA A 58 9.03 7.36 -2.98
N GLU A 59 9.06 8.16 -4.05
CA GLU A 59 8.19 9.33 -4.23
C GLU A 59 6.71 8.92 -4.28
N HIS A 60 6.37 7.93 -5.09
CA HIS A 60 4.99 7.43 -5.16
C HIS A 60 4.52 6.85 -3.80
N LEU A 61 5.40 6.13 -3.08
CA LEU A 61 5.06 5.60 -1.76
C LEU A 61 4.89 6.69 -0.70
N ALA A 62 5.63 7.79 -0.81
CA ALA A 62 5.43 8.94 0.07
C ALA A 62 4.03 9.52 -0.11
N VAL A 63 3.54 9.62 -1.36
CA VAL A 63 2.16 10.06 -1.64
C VAL A 63 1.13 9.06 -1.11
N THR A 64 1.30 7.76 -1.37
CA THR A 64 0.39 6.73 -0.83
C THR A 64 0.29 6.81 0.69
N LEU A 65 1.42 6.96 1.39
CA LEU A 65 1.45 7.04 2.86
C LEU A 65 0.96 8.38 3.41
N ALA A 66 1.02 9.46 2.63
CA ALA A 66 0.40 10.73 3.00
C ALA A 66 -1.13 10.63 2.95
N LEU A 67 -1.67 9.94 1.94
CA LEU A 67 -3.12 9.74 1.75
C LEU A 67 -3.69 8.65 2.65
N ASN A 68 -2.92 7.57 2.85
CA ASN A 68 -3.26 6.47 3.73
C ASN A 68 -2.08 6.16 4.66
N PRO A 69 -1.94 6.91 5.77
CA PRO A 69 -0.90 6.65 6.77
C PRO A 69 -1.09 5.31 7.49
N ALA A 70 -2.19 4.59 7.30
CA ALA A 70 -2.41 3.25 7.85
C ALA A 70 -1.94 2.13 6.91
N ASP A 71 -1.56 2.44 5.67
CA ASP A 71 -1.18 1.43 4.66
C ASP A 71 0.07 0.63 5.07
N ALA A 72 -0.12 -0.65 5.35
CA ALA A 72 0.93 -1.57 5.74
C ALA A 72 1.80 -2.01 4.56
N GLU A 73 1.20 -2.24 3.39
CA GLU A 73 1.89 -2.69 2.19
C GLU A 73 2.82 -1.59 1.68
N ALA A 74 2.34 -0.34 1.65
CA ALA A 74 3.13 0.81 1.23
C ALA A 74 4.33 1.03 2.16
N ARG A 75 4.17 0.89 3.47
CA ARG A 75 5.28 0.95 4.44
C ARG A 75 6.31 -0.15 4.22
N GLN A 76 5.85 -1.37 4.02
CA GLN A 76 6.73 -2.51 3.80
C GLN A 76 7.52 -2.34 2.50
N LEU A 77 6.87 -1.92 1.42
CA LEU A 77 7.53 -1.64 0.16
C LEU A 77 8.51 -0.48 0.27
N LEU A 78 8.15 0.61 0.96
CA LEU A 78 9.04 1.76 1.15
C LEU A 78 10.31 1.36 1.90
N THR A 79 10.19 0.50 2.91
CA THR A 79 11.35 -0.03 3.64
C THR A 79 12.32 -0.77 2.71
N LYS A 80 11.78 -1.60 1.80
CA LYS A 80 12.58 -2.31 0.79
C LYS A 80 13.19 -1.36 -0.23
N VAL A 81 12.43 -0.38 -0.71
CA VAL A 81 12.91 0.63 -1.66
C VAL A 81 14.05 1.45 -1.06
N ARG A 82 13.91 1.92 0.18
CA ARG A 82 14.95 2.69 0.90
C ARG A 82 16.25 1.90 1.03
N TYR A 83 16.16 0.58 1.22
CA TYR A 83 17.33 -0.29 1.23
C TYR A 83 18.08 -0.28 -0.09
N HIS A 84 17.37 -0.31 -1.22
CA HIS A 84 18.00 -0.25 -2.53
C HIS A 84 18.51 1.14 -2.91
N GLN A 85 17.92 2.21 -2.36
CA GLN A 85 18.44 3.56 -2.54
C GLN A 85 19.79 3.74 -1.84
N ASP A 86 19.89 3.27 -0.60
CA ASP A 86 21.11 3.34 0.18
C ASP A 86 21.13 2.28 1.30
N PRO A 87 21.83 1.16 1.08
CA PRO A 87 21.93 0.08 2.06
C PRO A 87 22.62 0.50 3.36
N LYS A 88 23.43 1.57 3.32
CA LYS A 88 24.26 2.02 4.46
C LYS A 88 23.47 2.88 5.45
N THR A 89 22.34 3.46 5.03
CA THR A 89 21.55 4.40 5.84
C THR A 89 20.32 3.82 6.51
N LEU A 90 19.94 2.57 6.24
CA LEU A 90 18.91 1.89 7.04
C LEU A 90 19.53 1.26 8.28
N PRO A 91 19.42 1.87 9.48
CA PRO A 91 19.98 1.28 10.68
C PRO A 91 19.22 -0.01 10.96
N ASN A 92 19.93 -1.08 11.34
CA ASN A 92 19.34 -2.38 11.71
C ASN A 92 18.10 -2.25 12.62
N ARG A 93 18.02 -1.21 13.46
CA ARG A 93 16.84 -0.90 14.30
C ARG A 93 15.55 -0.60 13.53
N LEU A 94 15.61 0.09 12.39
CA LEU A 94 14.42 0.38 11.55
C LEU A 94 13.92 -0.90 10.87
N TRP A 95 14.84 -1.72 10.36
CA TRP A 95 14.51 -3.06 9.84
C TRP A 95 13.87 -3.94 10.91
N HIS A 96 14.43 -3.93 12.12
CA HIS A 96 13.93 -4.71 13.24
C HIS A 96 12.54 -4.22 13.71
N LYS A 97 12.30 -2.90 13.73
CA LYS A 97 10.99 -2.32 14.04
C LYS A 97 9.94 -2.63 12.97
N ALA A 98 10.31 -2.54 11.69
CA ALA A 98 9.45 -2.92 10.58
C ALA A 98 9.06 -4.41 10.69
N ARG A 99 10.02 -5.28 11.02
CA ARG A 99 9.79 -6.73 11.23
C ARG A 99 8.80 -7.03 12.36
N ILE A 100 8.81 -6.23 13.44
CA ILE A 100 7.95 -6.44 14.62
C ILE A 100 6.53 -5.92 14.40
N ARG A 101 6.32 -4.94 13.50
CA ARG A 101 5.04 -4.22 13.35
C ARG A 101 4.29 -4.48 12.04
N LEU A 102 4.54 -5.62 11.37
CA LEU A 102 3.75 -5.98 10.18
C LEU A 102 2.36 -6.46 10.62
N PRO A 103 1.27 -5.81 10.18
CA PRO A 103 -0.06 -6.40 10.28
C PRO A 103 -0.17 -7.51 9.23
N TYR A 104 -0.83 -8.62 9.60
CA TYR A 104 -1.12 -9.79 8.75
C TYR A 104 0.00 -10.82 8.52
N GLY A 105 0.61 -11.32 9.59
CA GLY A 105 1.22 -12.66 9.63
C GLY A 105 2.44 -12.92 8.74
N GLU A 106 2.77 -12.04 7.80
CA GLU A 106 3.96 -12.11 6.98
C GLU A 106 5.17 -11.68 7.82
N ARG A 107 6.19 -12.54 7.87
CA ARG A 107 7.46 -12.26 8.53
C ARG A 107 8.40 -11.63 7.52
N LEU A 108 8.85 -10.39 7.75
CA LEU A 108 10.07 -9.92 7.08
C LEU A 108 11.21 -10.87 7.46
N PRO A 109 12.04 -11.32 6.51
CA PRO A 109 13.11 -12.27 6.78
C PRO A 109 14.07 -11.70 7.84
N ALA A 110 14.67 -12.61 8.62
CA ALA A 110 15.59 -12.24 9.70
C ALA A 110 16.80 -11.44 9.18
N GLN A 111 17.14 -11.65 7.90
CA GLN A 111 18.16 -10.97 7.13
C GLN A 111 17.53 -10.33 5.90
N LEU A 112 18.23 -9.37 5.28
CA LEU A 112 17.76 -8.72 4.07
C LEU A 112 17.56 -9.74 2.94
N PRO A 113 16.40 -9.70 2.25
CA PRO A 113 16.12 -10.63 1.17
C PRO A 113 17.14 -10.44 0.05
N ARG A 114 17.72 -11.54 -0.44
CA ARG A 114 18.49 -11.52 -1.69
C ARG A 114 17.58 -11.02 -2.82
N GLU A 115 18.13 -10.42 -3.86
CA GLU A 115 17.39 -9.76 -4.96
C GLU A 115 16.23 -10.62 -5.54
N ALA A 116 16.40 -11.95 -5.58
CA ALA A 116 15.38 -12.90 -6.02
C ALA A 116 14.11 -12.97 -5.13
N GLU A 117 14.21 -12.66 -3.84
CA GLU A 117 13.08 -12.61 -2.91
C GLU A 117 12.30 -11.29 -3.03
N LEU A 118 13.00 -10.17 -3.28
CA LEU A 118 12.33 -8.91 -3.63
C LEU A 118 11.50 -9.08 -4.90
N ARG A 119 12.08 -9.72 -5.93
CA ARG A 119 11.39 -9.97 -7.20
C ARG A 119 10.11 -10.76 -7.01
N ARG A 120 10.16 -11.85 -6.22
CA ARG A 120 8.97 -12.64 -5.85
C ARG A 120 7.91 -11.82 -5.10
N PHE A 121 8.31 -10.95 -4.17
CA PHE A 121 7.35 -10.09 -3.48
C PHE A 121 6.66 -9.12 -4.43
N LEU A 122 7.42 -8.47 -5.32
CA LEU A 122 6.88 -7.55 -6.32
C LEU A 122 5.93 -8.27 -7.29
N ASP A 123 6.27 -9.50 -7.70
CA ASP A 123 5.41 -10.31 -8.56
C ASP A 123 4.12 -10.76 -7.86
N ASN A 124 4.16 -11.06 -6.57
CA ASN A 124 2.98 -11.40 -5.78
C ASN A 124 2.07 -10.19 -5.53
N ALA A 125 2.64 -9.03 -5.21
CA ALA A 125 1.90 -7.78 -5.10
C ALA A 125 1.22 -7.43 -6.43
N ALA A 126 1.95 -7.51 -7.55
CA ALA A 126 1.40 -7.27 -8.89
C ALA A 126 0.25 -8.24 -9.23
N ARG A 127 0.37 -9.53 -8.87
CA ARG A 127 -0.71 -10.52 -9.06
C ARG A 127 -1.95 -10.21 -8.22
N ARG A 128 -1.78 -9.84 -6.95
CA ARG A 128 -2.90 -9.43 -6.07
C ARG A 128 -3.61 -8.19 -6.61
N LEU A 129 -2.85 -7.23 -7.15
CA LEU A 129 -3.39 -6.01 -7.79
C LEU A 129 -4.16 -6.33 -9.08
N ALA A 130 -3.65 -7.24 -9.92
CA ALA A 130 -4.36 -7.70 -11.11
C ALA A 130 -5.68 -8.40 -10.76
N ALA A 131 -5.69 -9.23 -9.70
CA ALA A 131 -6.88 -9.91 -9.22
C ALA A 131 -7.95 -8.93 -8.68
N ARG A 132 -7.55 -7.86 -7.97
CA ARG A 132 -8.47 -6.82 -7.50
C ARG A 132 -9.13 -6.04 -8.65
N ARG A 133 -8.39 -5.77 -9.73
CA ARG A 133 -8.93 -5.13 -10.94
C ARG A 133 -9.98 -5.99 -11.66
N SER A 134 -9.84 -7.32 -11.64
CA SER A 134 -10.85 -8.22 -12.22
C SER A 134 -12.12 -8.34 -11.38
N THR A 135 -12.04 -8.11 -10.06
CA THR A 135 -13.21 -8.16 -9.16
C THR A 135 -13.93 -6.83 -9.00
N GLY A 136 -13.32 -5.70 -9.42
CA GLY A 136 -13.89 -4.35 -9.32
C GLY A 136 -14.65 -3.86 -10.56
N ARG A 137 -14.97 -4.73 -11.52
CA ARG A 137 -15.82 -4.37 -12.68
C ARG A 137 -17.24 -4.85 -12.43
N VAL A 138 -18.01 -4.04 -11.70
CA VAL A 138 -19.48 -4.08 -11.75
C VAL A 138 -19.91 -3.00 -12.77
N PRO A 139 -20.80 -3.32 -13.73
CA PRO A 139 -21.31 -2.34 -14.71
C PRO A 139 -22.06 -1.17 -14.06
#